data_AF-A0A534UD37-F1
#
_entry.id   AF-A0A534UD37-F1
#
_cell.length_a   1.000
_cell.length_b   1.000
_cell.length_c   1.000
_cell.angle_alpha   90.00
_cell.angle_beta   90.00
_cell.angle_gamma   90.00
#
_symmetry.space_group_name_H-M   'P 1'
#
loop_
_entity.id
_entity.type
_entity.pdbx_description
1 polymer ?
#
loop_
_entity_poly.entity_id
_entity_poly.type
_entity_poly.pdbx_seq_one_letter_code
_entity_poly.pdbx_strand_id
1 'polypeptide(L)'
;MAKHLIDTDLYIDLIQSGTTLPFIRELYDKDAPGIYFSSIVAQELLAGARSPAARKRVEILFRPFERVGRVVTPGHNHWKNAGGILAKVLRDRPGRT
;
A
#
# COMPACT_ATOMS: atom_id res chain seq x y z
N MET A 1 14.71 -7.35 12.15
CA MET A 1 13.32 -6.86 12.21
C MET A 1 12.59 -7.35 10.98
N ALA A 2 11.30 -7.65 11.13
CA ALA A 2 10.46 -7.98 9.99
C ALA A 2 10.26 -6.74 9.11
N LYS A 3 9.96 -6.95 7.83
CA LYS A 3 9.65 -5.85 6.91
C LYS A 3 8.20 -5.96 6.52
N HIS A 4 7.47 -4.87 6.71
CA HIS A 4 6.04 -4.81 6.48
C HIS A 4 5.72 -3.86 5.33
N LEU A 5 4.88 -4.32 4.40
CA LEU A 5 4.15 -3.47 3.46
C LEU A 5 2.67 -3.58 3.83
N ILE A 6 1.99 -2.45 3.90
CA ILE A 6 0.58 -2.35 4.24
C ILE A 6 -0.18 -2.09 2.95
N ASP A 7 -1.25 -2.85 2.72
CA ASP A 7 -2.07 -2.74 1.52
C ASP A 7 -2.98 -1.50 1.57
N THR A 8 -3.48 -1.09 0.41
CA THR A 8 -4.28 0.13 0.22
C THR A 8 -5.54 0.13 1.07
N ASP A 9 -6.23 -1.00 1.16
CA ASP A 9 -7.48 -1.16 1.93
C ASP A 9 -7.32 -0.76 3.41
N LEU A 10 -6.20 -1.11 4.03
CA LEU A 10 -5.89 -0.78 5.43
C LEU A 10 -5.59 0.72 5.64
N TYR A 11 -5.25 1.45 4.57
CA TYR A 11 -5.08 2.91 4.61
C TYR A 11 -6.35 3.69 4.28
N ILE A 12 -7.31 3.08 3.57
CA ILE A 12 -8.56 3.76 3.21
C ILE A 12 -9.31 4.21 4.46
N ASP A 13 -9.42 3.36 5.48
CA ASP A 13 -10.09 3.69 6.74
C ASP A 13 -9.47 4.91 7.42
N LEU A 14 -8.13 4.98 7.45
CA LEU A 14 -7.40 6.13 7.98
C LEU A 14 -7.68 7.40 7.19
N ILE A 15 -7.75 7.31 5.86
CA ILE A 15 -7.93 8.49 4.99
C ILE A 15 -9.36 9.01 5.01
N GLN A 16 -10.34 8.12 5.16
CA GLN A 16 -11.77 8.46 5.20
C GLN A 16 -12.22 8.92 6.59
N SER A 17 -11.84 8.21 7.64
CA SER A 17 -12.32 8.44 9.00
C SER A 17 -11.35 9.20 9.90
N GLY A 18 -10.08 9.36 9.48
CA GLY A 18 -9.02 9.89 10.33
C GLY A 18 -8.58 8.93 11.45
N THR A 19 -9.15 7.73 11.51
CA THR A 19 -8.89 6.74 12.56
C THR A 19 -8.17 5.54 11.96
N THR A 20 -7.07 5.13 12.60
CA THR A 20 -6.35 3.91 12.25
C THR A 20 -7.01 2.69 12.89
N LEU A 21 -7.06 1.56 12.19
CA LEU A 21 -7.43 0.29 12.80
C LEU A 21 -6.47 -0.03 13.96
N PRO A 22 -6.96 -0.56 15.12
CA PRO A 22 -6.13 -0.76 16.30
C PRO A 22 -4.84 -1.55 16.05
N PHE A 23 -4.91 -2.59 15.21
CA PHE A 23 -3.74 -3.41 14.89
C PHE A 23 -2.69 -2.67 14.04
N ILE A 24 -3.11 -1.74 13.18
CA ILE A 24 -2.18 -0.89 12.42
C ILE A 24 -1.45 0.02 13.41
N ARG A 25 -2.19 0.67 14.31
CA ARG A 25 -1.58 1.50 15.35
C ARG A 25 -0.56 0.71 16.18
N GLU A 26 -0.93 -0.48 16.62
CA GLU A 26 -0.03 -1.37 17.36
C GLU A 26 1.21 -1.75 16.55
N LEU A 27 1.07 -2.02 15.24
CA LEU A 27 2.18 -2.30 14.36
C LEU A 27 3.14 -1.10 14.25
N TYR A 28 2.62 0.11 14.11
CA TYR A 28 3.43 1.34 14.10
C TYR A 28 4.12 1.60 15.45
N ASP A 29 3.45 1.35 16.57
CA ASP A 29 4.02 1.54 17.90
C ASP A 29 5.15 0.54 18.21
N LYS A 30 5.02 -0.72 17.72
CA LYS A 30 5.98 -1.80 18.00
C LYS A 30 7.13 -1.91 17.01
N ASP A 31 6.87 -1.69 15.71
CA ASP A 31 7.84 -1.96 14.64
C ASP A 31 7.88 -0.84 13.59
N ALA A 32 7.72 0.41 14.04
CA ALA A 32 7.80 1.59 13.17
C ALA A 32 8.99 1.53 12.19
N PRO A 33 10.22 1.14 12.59
CA PRO A 33 11.37 1.02 11.68
C PRO A 33 11.21 -0.04 10.58
N GLY A 34 10.51 -1.14 10.85
CA GLY A 34 10.23 -2.25 9.93
C GLY A 34 9.14 -1.96 8.89
N ILE A 35 8.40 -0.85 9.00
CA ILE A 35 7.33 -0.49 8.06
C ILE A 35 7.89 0.25 6.85
N TYR A 36 7.48 -0.20 5.66
CA TYR A 36 7.77 0.39 4.36
C TYR A 36 6.46 0.77 3.66
N PHE A 37 6.56 1.64 2.66
CA PHE A 37 5.42 2.06 1.84
C PHE A 37 5.62 1.64 0.38
N SER A 38 4.60 1.03 -0.24
CA SER A 38 4.66 0.64 -1.64
C SER A 38 4.31 1.81 -2.56
N SER A 39 5.08 2.02 -3.63
CA SER A 39 4.73 3.03 -4.63
C SER A 39 3.42 2.69 -5.37
N ILE A 40 3.00 1.42 -5.36
CA ILE A 40 1.70 1.00 -5.92
C ILE A 40 0.56 1.45 -5.01
N VAL A 41 0.70 1.26 -3.70
CA VAL A 41 -0.28 1.73 -2.71
C VAL A 41 -0.42 3.26 -2.78
N ALA A 42 0.69 3.98 -2.94
CA ALA A 42 0.64 5.43 -3.14
C ALA A 42 -0.15 5.80 -4.42
N GLN A 43 0.07 5.08 -5.51
CA GLN A 43 -0.65 5.29 -6.77
C GLN A 43 -2.15 5.00 -6.64
N GLU A 44 -2.54 3.92 -5.97
CA GLU A 44 -3.94 3.56 -5.75
C GLU A 44 -4.66 4.58 -4.86
N LEU A 45 -4.03 4.99 -3.76
CA LEU A 45 -4.57 6.02 -2.87
C LEU A 45 -4.74 7.36 -3.57
N LEU A 46 -3.76 7.78 -4.39
CA LEU A 46 -3.85 9.01 -5.18
C LEU A 46 -4.94 8.91 -6.26
N ALA A 47 -5.11 7.75 -6.89
CA ALA A 47 -6.18 7.52 -7.86
C ALA A 47 -7.57 7.56 -7.19
N GLY A 48 -7.68 7.08 -5.94
CA GLY A 48 -8.90 7.14 -5.14
C GLY A 48 -9.20 8.51 -4.52
N ALA A 49 -8.22 9.41 -4.45
CA ALA A 49 -8.35 10.72 -3.80
C ALA A 49 -9.11 11.74 -4.67
N ARG A 50 -10.45 11.73 -4.56
CA ARG A 50 -11.36 12.56 -5.39
C ARG A 50 -11.48 14.04 -5.01
N SER A 51 -10.68 14.53 -4.05
CA SER A 51 -10.67 15.95 -3.67
C SER A 51 -9.26 16.43 -3.35
N PRO A 52 -8.97 17.75 -3.47
CA PRO A 52 -7.66 18.30 -3.10
C PRO A 52 -7.27 17.98 -1.64
N ALA A 53 -8.24 17.99 -0.72
CA ALA A 53 -8.02 17.65 0.67
C ALA A 53 -7.66 16.16 0.86
N ALA A 54 -8.35 15.25 0.15
CA ALA A 54 -8.02 13.83 0.18
C ALA A 54 -6.62 13.56 -0.40
N ARG A 55 -6.29 14.22 -1.52
CA ARG A 55 -4.97 14.11 -2.14
C ARG A 55 -3.85 14.56 -1.20
N LYS A 56 -4.05 15.70 -0.53
CA LYS A 56 -3.10 16.20 0.48
C LYS A 56 -2.92 15.23 1.65
N ARG A 57 -3.97 14.53 2.09
CA ARG A 57 -3.84 13.50 3.15
C ARG A 57 -2.95 12.34 2.71
N VAL A 58 -3.10 11.87 1.47
CA VAL A 58 -2.24 10.81 0.91
C VAL A 58 -0.78 11.27 0.82
N GLU A 59 -0.54 12.48 0.34
CA GLU A 59 0.82 13.05 0.25
C GLU A 59 1.47 13.18 1.65
N ILE A 60 0.72 13.63 2.66
CA ILE A 60 1.20 13.71 4.05
C ILE A 60 1.52 12.32 4.61
N LEU A 61 0.69 11.32 4.34
CA LEU A 61 0.90 9.94 4.78
C LEU A 61 2.17 9.33 4.18
N PHE A 62 2.45 9.59 2.90
CA PHE A 62 3.56 8.99 2.16
C PHE A 62 4.92 9.65 2.45
N ARG A 63 4.94 10.98 2.66
CA ARG A 63 6.16 11.79 2.79
C ARG A 63 7.18 11.31 3.82
N PRO A 64 6.81 10.81 5.02
CA PRO A 64 7.78 10.28 5.98
C PRO A 64 8.60 9.13 5.41
N PHE A 65 8.00 8.27 4.59
CA PHE A 65 8.67 7.11 3.99
C PHE A 65 9.64 7.52 2.88
N GLU A 66 9.29 8.51 2.07
CA GLU A 66 10.20 9.10 1.09
C GLU A 66 11.44 9.68 1.78
N ARG A 67 11.23 10.45 2.86
CA ARG A 67 12.32 11.15 3.57
C ARG A 67 13.36 10.20 4.13
N VAL A 68 12.96 9.02 4.57
CA VAL A 68 13.83 8.03 5.22
C VAL A 68 14.20 6.87 4.28
N GLY A 69 13.86 6.95 2.99
CA GLY A 69 14.22 5.94 2.00
C GLY A 69 13.52 4.58 2.19
N ARG A 70 12.29 4.57 2.70
CA ARG A 70 11.49 3.35 2.95
C ARG A 70 10.32 3.18 1.98
N VAL A 71 10.52 3.65 0.75
CA VAL A 71 9.61 3.39 -0.36
C VAL A 71 10.09 2.17 -1.12
N VAL A 72 9.19 1.21 -1.33
CA VAL A 72 9.42 0.05 -2.19
C VAL A 72 8.80 0.33 -3.56
N THR A 73 9.65 0.36 -4.58
CA THR A 73 9.24 0.65 -5.97
C THR A 73 9.47 -0.59 -6.85
N PRO A 74 8.43 -1.18 -7.45
CA PRO A 74 8.59 -2.33 -8.32
C PRO A 74 9.23 -1.93 -9.66
N GLY A 75 10.39 -2.52 -9.97
CA GLY A 75 10.98 -2.49 -11.31
C GLY A 75 10.34 -3.48 -12.30
N HIS A 76 10.86 -3.50 -13.54
CA HIS A 76 10.36 -4.31 -14.66
C HIS A 76 10.13 -5.80 -14.33
N ASN A 77 11.09 -6.45 -13.65
CA ASN A 77 11.00 -7.88 -13.34
C ASN A 77 9.85 -8.20 -12.37
N HIS A 78 9.54 -7.30 -11.43
CA HIS A 78 8.40 -7.50 -10.52
C HIS A 78 7.09 -7.53 -11.29
N TRP A 79 6.93 -6.64 -12.27
CA TRP A 79 5.75 -6.61 -13.15
C TRP A 79 5.65 -7.86 -14.02
N LYS A 80 6.77 -8.32 -14.60
CA LYS A 80 6.81 -9.57 -15.36
C LYS A 80 6.39 -10.77 -14.50
N ASN A 81 6.91 -10.85 -13.27
CA ASN A 81 6.54 -11.90 -12.32
C ASN A 81 5.07 -11.81 -11.89
N ALA A 82 4.56 -10.60 -11.64
CA ALA A 82 3.16 -10.37 -11.34
C ALA A 82 2.25 -10.85 -12.46
N GLY A 83 2.62 -10.66 -13.73
CA GLY A 83 1.90 -11.23 -14.88
C GLY A 83 1.83 -12.76 -14.86
N GLY A 84 2.93 -13.43 -14.49
CA GLY A 84 2.96 -14.89 -14.32
C GLY A 84 2.05 -15.38 -13.20
N ILE A 85 2.05 -14.67 -12.06
CA ILE A 85 1.15 -14.95 -10.92
C ILE A 85 -0.30 -14.74 -11.34
N LEU A 86 -0.61 -13.64 -12.01
CA LEU A 86 -1.95 -13.33 -12.50
C LEU A 86 -2.45 -14.41 -13.46
N ALA A 87 -1.60 -14.88 -14.38
CA ALA A 87 -1.96 -15.98 -15.28
C ALA A 87 -2.32 -17.26 -14.51
N LYS A 88 -1.61 -17.56 -13.41
CA LYS A 88 -1.95 -18.70 -12.54
C LYS A 88 -3.29 -18.49 -11.85
N VAL A 89 -3.49 -17.36 -11.19
CA VAL A 89 -4.78 -17.01 -10.54
C VAL A 89 -5.94 -17.12 -11.53
N LEU A 90 -5.74 -16.64 -12.77
CA LEU A 90 -6.75 -16.67 -13.82
C LEU A 90 -7.09 -18.07 -14.36
N ARG A 91 -6.15 -19.02 -14.30
CA ARG A 91 -6.40 -20.44 -14.62
C ARG A 91 -7.14 -21.14 -13.49
N ASP A 92 -6.80 -20.80 -12.25
CA ASP A 92 -7.36 -21.44 -11.06
C ASP A 92 -8.74 -20.85 -10.66
N ARG A 93 -9.20 -19.80 -11.35
CA ARG A 93 -10.52 -19.19 -11.11
C ARG A 93 -11.66 -20.15 -11.49
N PRO A 94 -12.55 -20.51 -10.56
CA PRO A 94 -13.74 -21.29 -10.88
C PRO A 94 -14.67 -20.51 -11.81
N GLY A 95 -15.30 -21.18 -12.78
CA GLY A 95 -16.31 -20.59 -13.67
C GLY A 95 -15.79 -20.11 -15.03
N ARG A 96 -14.57 -20.49 -15.42
CA ARG A 96 -14.03 -20.24 -16.77
C ARG A 96 -14.21 -21.49 -17.66
N THR A 97 -15.45 -21.79 -18.01
CA THR A 97 -15.83 -22.64 -19.15
C THR A 97 -16.58 -21.79 -20.14
#